data_AF-A0A372GWM4-F1
#
_entry.id   AF-A0A372GWM4-F1
#
_cell.length_a   1.000
_cell.length_b   1.000
_cell.length_c   1.000
_cell.angle_alpha   90.00
_cell.angle_beta   90.00
_cell.angle_gamma   90.00
#
_symmetry.space_group_name_H-M   'P 1'
#
loop_
_entity.id
_entity.type
_entity.pdbx_description
1 polymer ?
#
loop_
_entity_poly.entity_id
_entity_poly.type
_entity_poly.pdbx_seq_one_letter_code
_entity_poly.pdbx_strand_id
1 'polypeptide(L)' 'MQKFDIYKDRGGEFRFRLKASNGQVVGTSEMYSSFSAMENGIA' A
#
# COMPACT_ATOMS: atom_id res chain seq x y z
N MET A 1 3.16 10.17 11.70
CA MET A 1 2.62 8.83 11.42
C MET A 1 2.22 8.80 9.95
N GLN A 2 3.04 8.20 9.10
CA GLN A 2 2.72 8.08 7.67
C GLN A 2 1.53 7.13 7.52
N LYS A 3 0.54 7.51 6.71
CA LYS A 3 -0.66 6.68 6.48
C LYS A 3 -0.46 5.86 5.22
N PHE A 4 -0.62 4.55 5.34
CA PHE A 4 -0.64 3.64 4.21
C PHE A 4 -2.10 3.31 3.86
N ASP A 5 -2.47 3.53 2.61
CA ASP A 5 -3.79 3.22 2.07
C ASP A 5 -3.70 1.89 1.32
N ILE A 6 -4.16 0.82 1.96
CA ILE A 6 -4.13 -0.54 1.44
C ILE A 6 -5.38 -0.78 0.59
N TYR A 7 -5.19 -1.27 -0.64
CA TYR A 7 -6.28 -1.65 -1.51
C TYR A 7 -5.94 -2.91 -2.31
N LYS A 8 -6.97 -3.64 -2.71
CA LYS A 8 -6.89 -4.79 -3.59
C LYS A 8 -7.28 -4.37 -4.99
N ASP A 9 -6.43 -4.65 -5.97
CA ASP A 9 -6.73 -4.39 -7.37
C ASP A 9 -7.76 -5.41 -7.91
N ARG A 10 -8.39 -5.10 -9.06
CA ARG A 10 -9.28 -6.02 -9.77
C ARG A 10 -8.60 -7.34 -10.14
N GLY A 11 -7.27 -7.35 -10.32
CA GLY A 11 -6.48 -8.55 -10.55
C GLY A 11 -6.29 -9.45 -9.31
N GLY A 12 -6.78 -9.03 -8.15
CA GLY A 12 -6.62 -9.76 -6.90
C GLY A 12 -5.30 -9.48 -6.16
N GLU A 13 -4.48 -8.60 -6.70
CA GLU A 13 -3.20 -8.18 -6.12
C GLU A 13 -3.39 -7.13 -5.02
N PHE A 14 -2.53 -7.16 -4.01
CA PHE A 14 -2.53 -6.19 -2.91
C PHE A 14 -1.53 -5.08 -3.19
N ARG A 15 -1.93 -3.83 -2.96
CA ARG A 15 -1.07 -2.65 -3.11
C ARG A 15 -1.33 -1.69 -1.96
N PHE A 16 -0.33 -0.89 -1.62
CA PHE A 16 -0.49 0.21 -0.69
C PHE A 16 -0.01 1.53 -1.29
N ARG A 17 -0.62 2.64 -0.88
CA ARG A 17 -0.17 3.99 -1.22
C ARG A 17 0.32 4.69 0.01
N LEU A 18 1.49 5.31 -0.08
CA LEU A 18 2.03 6.17 0.94
C LEU A 18 1.39 7.55 0.81
N LYS A 19 0.65 7.97 1.84
CA LYS A 19 0.10 9.32 1.95
C LYS A 19 0.94 10.16 2.90
N ALA A 20 1.39 11.31 2.41
CA ALA A 20 2.02 12.33 3.25
C ALA A 20 1.00 12.96 4.21
N SER A 21 1.50 13.70 5.20
CA SER A 21 0.67 14.37 6.22
C SER A 21 -0.34 15.36 5.63
N ASN A 22 -0.10 15.84 4.40
CA ASN A 22 -0.99 16.72 3.65
C ASN A 22 -2.06 15.98 2.83
N GLY A 23 -2.16 14.65 2.95
CA GLY A 23 -3.12 13.81 2.23
C GLY A 23 -2.73 13.44 0.81
N GLN A 24 -1.61 13.96 0.30
CA GLN A 24 -1.13 13.62 -1.05
C GLN A 24 -0.49 12.24 -1.07
N VAL A 25 -0.77 11.48 -2.13
CA VAL A 25 -0.06 10.23 -2.40
C VAL A 25 1.33 10.58 -2.90
N VAL A 26 2.34 10.24 -2.13
CA VAL A 26 3.76 10.50 -2.45
C VAL A 26 4.48 9.25 -2.94
N GLY A 27 3.84 8.08 -2.85
CA GLY A 27 4.39 6.82 -3.34
C GLY A 27 3.32 5.75 -3.45
N THR A 28 3.53 4.80 -4.37
CA THR A 28 2.70 3.60 -4.51
C THR A 28 3.62 2.39 -4.45
N SER A 29 3.21 1.36 -3.71
CA SER A 29 3.96 0.12 -3.63
C SER A 29 3.88 -0.69 -4.90
N GLU A 30 4.79 -1.65 -5.01
CA GLU A 30 4.66 -2.74 -5.97
C GLU A 30 3.47 -3.65 -5.64
N MET A 31 3.13 -4.50 -6.60
CA MET A 31 2.06 -5.49 -6.50
C MET A 31 2.52 -6.64 -5.60
N TYR A 32 1.78 -6.87 -4.52
CA TYR A 32 1.97 -8.00 -3.63
C TYR A 32 0.96 -9.09 -3.96
N SER A 33 1.47 -10.32 -4.07
CA SER A 33 0.65 -11.51 -4.31
C SER A 33 -0.17 -11.93 -3.08
N SER A 34 0.20 -11.47 -1.87
CA SER A 34 -0.44 -11.85 -0.62
C SER A 34 -0.52 -10.67 0.36
N PHE A 35 -1.59 -10.60 1.15
CA PHE A 35 -1.77 -9.59 2.20
C PHE A 35 -0.63 -9.61 3.23
N SER A 36 -0.18 -10.81 3.64
CA SER A 36 0.92 -10.95 4.59
C SER A 36 2.26 -10.44 4.03
N ALA A 37 2.52 -10.59 2.73
CA ALA A 37 3.72 -10.04 2.10
C ALA A 37 3.69 -8.51 2.07
N MET A 38 2.51 -7.94 1.84
CA MET A 38 2.28 -6.50 1.91
C MET A 38 2.42 -5.96 3.35
N GLU A 39 1.87 -6.64 4.36
CA GLU A 39 2.06 -6.25 5.78
C GLU A 39 3.54 -6.24 6.18
N ASN A 40 4.32 -7.25 5.78
CA ASN A 40 5.76 -7.26 6.01
C ASN A 40 6.50 -6.11 5.30
N GLY A 41 5.98 -5.64 4.16
CA GLY A 41 6.53 -4.47 3.45
C GLY A 41 6.16 -3.12 4.06
N ILE A 42 5.14 -3.09 4.93
CA ILE A 42 4.66 -1.87 5.62
C ILE A 42 5.23 -1.77 7.06
N ALA A 43 5.70 -2.89 7.62
CA ALA A 43 6.24 -3.00 8.98
C ALA A 43 7.49 -2.13 9.24
#